data_AF-A0A2G5B9N0-F1
#
_entry.id   AF-A0A2G5B9N0-F1
#
_cell.length_a   1.000
_cell.length_b   1.000
_cell.length_c   1.000
_cell.angle_alpha   90.00
_cell.angle_beta   90.00
_cell.angle_gamma   90.00
#
_symmetry.space_group_name_H-M   'P 1'
#
loop_
_entity.id
_entity.type
_entity.pdbx_description
1 polymer ?
#
loop_
_entity_poly.entity_id
_entity_poly.type
_entity_poly.pdbx_seq_one_letter_code
_entity_poly.pdbx_strand_id
1 'polypeptide(L)'
;MAGVCLSSEGWGPISPTNPAHLTTCFQNGLLTPTLNMLFLVTAAVRMRRLNSMPPLPTVLVTVWIFSAKMVLSIAALLTPTPEFIAMAMQFPYFNIYTCLLALQTAAVAVAIWLHYKKQFYNCIASTPLLLFWLFSILLSLLRLRTAVSVDYSNDFDILVPPIALFVVTALALHALECQPKPQKLFNISADDVDDVYDSVFGKLEDSDDDYCT
;
A
#
# COMPACT_ATOMS: atom_id res chain seq x y z
N MET A 1 -29.30 -22.93 1.77
CA MET A 1 -28.23 -22.69 0.79
C MET A 1 -27.17 -21.87 1.50
N ALA A 2 -26.02 -22.48 1.81
CA ALA A 2 -24.90 -21.78 2.43
C ALA A 2 -24.34 -20.80 1.40
N GLY A 3 -24.83 -19.56 1.46
CA GLY A 3 -24.36 -18.49 0.59
C GLY A 3 -22.92 -18.13 0.91
N VAL A 4 -22.26 -17.47 -0.04
CA VAL A 4 -20.88 -16.95 0.02
C VAL A 4 -20.62 -16.06 1.27
N CYS A 5 -21.65 -15.68 2.03
CA CYS A 5 -21.59 -14.92 3.27
C CYS A 5 -22.28 -15.72 4.40
N LEU A 6 -21.57 -15.91 5.53
CA LEU A 6 -22.08 -16.58 6.72
C LEU A 6 -22.85 -15.66 7.68
N SER A 7 -22.84 -14.34 7.44
CA SER A 7 -23.56 -13.38 8.28
C SER A 7 -25.06 -13.38 7.99
N SER A 8 -25.87 -13.33 9.04
CA SER A 8 -27.32 -13.23 8.97
C SER A 8 -27.81 -11.90 8.36
N GLU A 9 -26.94 -10.89 8.25
CA GLU A 9 -27.27 -9.56 7.71
C GLU A 9 -27.34 -9.52 6.17
N GLY A 10 -26.80 -10.53 5.49
CA GLY A 10 -26.80 -10.61 4.02
C GLY A 10 -25.75 -9.73 3.32
N TRP A 11 -25.96 -9.48 2.03
CA TRP A 11 -25.01 -8.78 1.13
C TRP A 11 -25.34 -7.29 0.90
N GLY A 12 -26.40 -6.79 1.52
CA GLY A 12 -26.85 -5.40 1.31
C GLY A 12 -25.82 -4.38 1.79
N PRO A 13 -25.77 -3.17 1.21
CA PRO A 13 -24.83 -2.14 1.65
C PRO A 13 -25.16 -1.64 3.06
N ILE A 14 -26.42 -1.61 3.47
CA ILE A 14 -26.88 -1.10 4.77
C ILE A 14 -27.42 -2.28 5.58
N SER A 15 -26.98 -2.41 6.84
CA SER A 15 -27.52 -3.42 7.75
C SER A 15 -28.99 -3.13 8.09
N PRO A 16 -29.88 -4.14 8.05
CA PRO A 16 -31.29 -3.96 8.40
C PRO A 16 -31.50 -3.72 9.91
N THR A 17 -30.56 -4.15 10.75
CA THR A 17 -30.65 -4.00 12.22
C THR A 17 -30.09 -2.65 12.68
N ASN A 18 -29.06 -2.13 12.01
CA ASN A 18 -28.45 -0.85 12.36
C ASN A 18 -28.15 -0.04 11.09
N PRO A 19 -28.96 1.00 10.75
CA PRO A 19 -28.81 1.73 9.49
C PRO A 19 -27.51 2.54 9.40
N ALA A 20 -26.79 2.72 10.51
CA ALA A 20 -25.50 3.41 10.57
C ALA A 20 -24.28 2.51 10.28
N HIS A 21 -24.48 1.22 10.00
CA HIS A 21 -23.43 0.24 9.77
C HIS A 21 -23.55 -0.43 8.40
N LEU A 22 -22.42 -0.58 7.72
CA LEU A 22 -22.31 -1.41 6.52
C LEU A 22 -22.34 -2.87 6.94
N THR A 23 -22.96 -3.74 6.14
CA THR A 23 -22.91 -5.17 6.43
C THR A 23 -21.48 -5.69 6.32
N THR A 24 -21.11 -6.60 7.23
CA THR A 24 -19.76 -7.18 7.29
C THR A 24 -19.37 -7.89 5.98
N CYS A 25 -20.34 -8.50 5.31
CA CYS A 25 -20.12 -9.17 4.03
C CYS A 25 -19.96 -8.19 2.85
N PHE A 26 -20.66 -7.06 2.84
CA PHE A 26 -20.42 -6.03 1.83
C PHE A 26 -19.03 -5.39 2.00
N GLN A 27 -18.64 -5.10 3.24
CA GLN A 27 -17.33 -4.52 3.55
C GLN A 27 -16.18 -5.46 3.15
N ASN A 28 -16.21 -6.71 3.63
CA ASN A 28 -15.14 -7.65 3.35
C ASN A 28 -15.22 -8.21 1.93
N GLY A 29 -16.41 -8.46 1.41
CA GLY A 29 -16.63 -9.12 0.12
C GLY A 29 -16.54 -8.21 -1.10
N LEU A 30 -16.79 -6.89 -0.96
CA LEU A 30 -16.77 -5.97 -2.08
C LEU A 30 -15.78 -4.83 -1.91
N LEU A 31 -15.85 -4.07 -0.81
CA LEU A 31 -15.05 -2.86 -0.62
C LEU A 31 -13.55 -3.15 -0.54
N THR A 32 -13.14 -3.99 0.42
CA THR A 32 -11.74 -4.37 0.62
C THR A 32 -11.08 -4.98 -0.63
N PRO A 33 -11.66 -6.00 -1.30
CA PRO A 33 -11.03 -6.62 -2.47
C PRO A 33 -10.98 -5.67 -3.66
N THR A 34 -12.00 -4.83 -3.87
CA THR A 34 -12.00 -3.86 -4.97
C THR A 34 -10.84 -2.88 -4.80
N LEU A 35 -10.63 -2.37 -3.58
CA LEU A 35 -9.53 -1.45 -3.28
C LEU A 35 -8.16 -2.13 -3.40
N ASN A 36 -8.01 -3.37 -2.92
CA ASN A 36 -6.78 -4.14 -3.09
C ASN A 36 -6.46 -4.43 -4.56
N MET A 37 -7.46 -4.83 -5.35
CA MET A 37 -7.28 -5.09 -6.79
C MET A 37 -6.90 -3.81 -7.53
N LEU A 38 -7.56 -2.68 -7.24
CA LEU A 38 -7.22 -1.40 -7.81
C LEU A 38 -5.78 -0.99 -7.45
N PHE A 39 -5.37 -1.19 -6.19
CA PHE A 39 -3.99 -0.96 -5.77
C PHE A 39 -3.00 -1.85 -6.52
N LEU A 40 -3.27 -3.16 -6.62
CA LEU A 40 -2.39 -4.09 -7.33
C LEU A 40 -2.20 -3.70 -8.80
N VAL A 41 -3.29 -3.32 -9.49
CA VAL A 41 -3.23 -2.86 -10.88
C VAL A 41 -2.40 -1.57 -11.00
N THR A 42 -2.67 -0.57 -10.16
CA THR A 42 -1.92 0.70 -10.20
C THR A 42 -0.45 0.52 -9.81
N ALA A 43 -0.16 -0.35 -8.84
CA ALA A 43 1.19 -0.71 -8.43
C ALA A 43 1.93 -1.43 -9.56
N ALA A 44 1.30 -2.37 -10.27
CA ALA A 44 1.88 -3.07 -11.41
C ALA A 44 2.22 -2.12 -12.55
N VAL A 45 1.32 -1.21 -12.92
CA VAL A 45 1.57 -0.17 -13.93
C VAL A 45 2.73 0.72 -13.52
N ARG A 46 2.77 1.17 -12.26
CA ARG A 46 3.87 1.99 -11.74
C ARG A 46 5.19 1.23 -11.76
N MET A 47 5.19 -0.05 -11.41
CA MET A 47 6.38 -0.88 -11.39
C MET A 47 6.97 -1.09 -12.78
N ARG A 48 6.11 -1.27 -13.79
CA ARG A 48 6.56 -1.31 -15.20
C ARG A 48 7.24 0.00 -15.61
N ARG A 49 6.67 1.15 -15.23
CA ARG A 49 7.30 2.46 -15.51
C ARG A 49 8.62 2.65 -14.78
N LEU A 50 8.72 2.21 -13.52
CA LEU A 50 9.95 2.31 -12.73
C LEU A 50 11.09 1.45 -13.28
N ASN A 51 10.78 0.29 -13.86
CA ASN A 51 11.79 -0.57 -14.48
C ASN A 51 12.45 0.06 -15.71
N SER A 52 11.81 1.06 -16.34
CA SER A 52 12.35 1.78 -17.48
C SER A 52 13.19 3.01 -17.08
N MET A 53 13.27 3.34 -15.78
CA MET A 53 14.01 4.49 -15.28
C MET A 53 15.38 4.07 -14.74
N PRO A 54 16.45 4.87 -14.96
CA PRO A 54 17.76 4.59 -14.39
C PRO A 54 17.74 4.69 -12.85
N PRO A 55 18.54 3.88 -12.14
CA PRO A 55 18.64 3.92 -10.68
C PRO A 55 19.28 5.23 -10.19
N LEU A 56 18.83 5.76 -9.04
CA LEU A 56 19.39 6.97 -8.44
C LEU A 56 20.61 6.63 -7.55
N PRO A 57 21.55 7.59 -7.39
CA PRO A 57 22.68 7.43 -6.50
C PRO A 57 22.23 7.26 -5.03
N THR A 58 22.80 6.26 -4.35
CA THR A 58 22.44 5.84 -2.98
C THR A 58 22.83 6.85 -1.90
N VAL A 59 23.65 7.85 -2.23
CA VAL A 59 24.21 8.83 -1.27
C VAL A 59 23.13 9.77 -0.71
N LEU A 60 22.05 10.01 -1.43
CA LEU A 60 21.00 10.96 -1.00
C LEU A 60 19.90 10.30 -0.14
N VAL A 61 20.12 9.05 0.27
CA VAL A 61 19.09 8.20 0.84
C VAL A 61 19.19 8.17 2.37
N THR A 62 18.20 8.74 3.07
CA THR A 62 18.14 8.68 4.54
C THR A 62 17.83 7.27 5.04
N VAL A 63 18.87 6.53 5.42
CA VAL A 63 18.80 5.11 5.85
C VAL A 63 17.81 4.90 7.00
N TRP A 64 17.71 5.84 7.93
CA TRP A 64 16.87 5.69 9.12
C TRP A 64 15.37 5.68 8.79
N ILE A 65 14.88 6.63 7.99
CA ILE A 65 13.46 6.71 7.59
C ILE A 65 13.06 5.47 6.79
N PHE A 66 13.97 4.98 5.94
CA PHE A 66 13.76 3.77 5.19
C PHE A 66 13.65 2.52 6.05
N SER A 67 14.57 2.37 7.00
CA SER A 67 14.54 1.26 7.96
C SER A 67 13.21 1.29 8.73
N ALA A 68 12.78 2.45 9.22
CA ALA A 68 11.50 2.60 9.89
C ALA A 68 10.31 2.20 9.00
N LYS A 69 10.26 2.64 7.74
CA LYS A 69 9.20 2.26 6.79
C LYS A 69 9.19 0.76 6.51
N MET A 70 10.35 0.14 6.35
CA MET A 70 10.46 -1.29 6.08
C MET A 70 10.02 -2.12 7.30
N VAL A 71 10.53 -1.81 8.50
CA VAL A 71 10.13 -2.50 9.74
C VAL A 71 8.63 -2.38 9.96
N LEU A 72 8.08 -1.18 9.78
CA LEU A 72 6.66 -0.93 10.00
C LEU A 72 5.77 -1.61 8.95
N SER A 73 6.22 -1.68 7.69
CA SER A 73 5.50 -2.40 6.63
C SER A 73 5.54 -3.92 6.84
N ILE A 74 6.67 -4.46 7.31
CA ILE A 74 6.77 -5.88 7.69
C ILE A 74 5.87 -6.17 8.89
N ALA A 75 5.85 -5.30 9.90
CA ALA A 75 4.93 -5.42 11.02
C ALA A 75 3.46 -5.44 10.55
N ALA A 76 3.09 -4.54 9.63
CA ALA A 76 1.75 -4.51 9.04
C ALA A 76 1.41 -5.83 8.30
N LEU A 77 2.37 -6.45 7.60
CA LEU A 77 2.17 -7.75 6.95
C LEU A 77 1.94 -8.91 7.93
N LEU A 78 2.54 -8.84 9.13
CA LEU A 78 2.39 -9.86 10.15
C LEU A 78 1.04 -9.77 10.89
N THR A 79 0.44 -8.57 10.98
CA THR A 79 -0.84 -8.38 11.69
C THR A 79 -2.02 -9.24 11.21
N PRO A 80 -2.25 -9.51 9.90
CA PRO A 80 -3.34 -10.40 9.47
C PRO A 80 -3.06 -11.90 9.67
N THR A 81 -1.82 -12.29 10.00
CA THR A 81 -1.45 -13.71 10.09
C THR A 81 -2.18 -14.49 11.18
N PRO A 82 -2.42 -13.96 12.40
CA PRO A 82 -3.18 -14.68 13.43
C PRO A 82 -4.63 -14.87 13.02
N GLU A 83 -5.23 -13.87 12.36
CA GLU A 83 -6.59 -13.95 11.85
C GLU A 83 -6.71 -15.01 10.75
N PHE A 84 -5.75 -15.04 9.83
CA PHE A 84 -5.69 -16.06 8.78
C PHE A 84 -5.57 -17.46 9.38
N ILE A 85 -4.69 -17.67 10.37
CA ILE A 85 -4.51 -18.95 11.04
C ILE A 85 -5.77 -19.38 11.79
N ALA A 86 -6.41 -18.46 12.54
CA ALA A 86 -7.65 -18.73 13.25
C ALA A 86 -8.78 -19.17 12.30
N MET A 87 -8.94 -18.45 11.18
CA MET A 87 -9.94 -18.77 10.17
C MET A 87 -9.64 -20.08 9.43
N ALA A 88 -8.38 -20.36 9.12
CA ALA A 88 -7.96 -21.59 8.48
C ALA A 88 -8.19 -22.82 9.36
N MET A 89 -8.03 -22.69 10.68
CA MET A 89 -8.33 -23.78 11.62
C MET A 89 -9.83 -24.03 11.78
N GLN A 90 -10.66 -22.99 11.70
CA GLN A 90 -12.12 -23.12 11.86
C GLN A 90 -12.82 -23.62 10.59
N PHE A 91 -12.30 -23.31 9.40
CA PHE A 91 -12.93 -23.64 8.12
C PHE A 91 -11.96 -24.38 7.18
N PRO A 92 -12.05 -25.72 7.06
CA PRO A 92 -11.13 -26.51 6.22
C PRO A 92 -11.35 -26.36 4.70
N TYR A 93 -12.33 -25.56 4.28
CA TYR A 93 -12.66 -25.34 2.87
C TYR A 93 -12.30 -23.92 2.40
N PHE A 94 -12.13 -23.74 1.08
CA PHE A 94 -11.93 -22.44 0.44
C PHE A 94 -13.10 -21.49 0.78
N ASN A 95 -12.89 -20.63 1.77
CA ASN A 95 -13.84 -19.63 2.20
C ASN A 95 -13.48 -18.29 1.54
N ILE A 96 -14.49 -17.48 1.18
CA ILE A 96 -14.23 -16.16 0.62
C ILE A 96 -13.37 -15.32 1.57
N TYR A 97 -13.55 -15.45 2.88
CA TYR A 97 -12.74 -14.76 3.88
C TYR A 97 -11.25 -15.10 3.77
N THR A 98 -10.87 -16.37 3.57
CA THR A 98 -9.46 -16.76 3.44
C THR A 98 -8.86 -16.24 2.14
N CYS A 99 -9.62 -16.25 1.03
CA CYS A 99 -9.21 -15.62 -0.22
C CYS A 99 -9.00 -14.10 -0.08
N LEU A 100 -9.88 -13.42 0.64
CA LEU A 100 -9.79 -11.97 0.88
C LEU A 100 -8.60 -11.59 1.76
N LEU A 101 -8.36 -12.36 2.83
CA LEU A 101 -7.17 -12.24 3.66
C LEU A 101 -5.89 -12.47 2.84
N ALA A 102 -5.88 -13.48 1.97
CA ALA A 102 -4.76 -13.73 1.07
C ALA A 102 -4.54 -12.59 0.06
N LEU A 103 -5.62 -11.99 -0.46
CA LEU A 103 -5.53 -10.82 -1.34
C LEU A 103 -4.99 -9.59 -0.60
N GLN A 104 -5.43 -9.36 0.64
CA GLN A 104 -4.92 -8.29 1.50
C GLN A 104 -3.43 -8.47 1.78
N THR A 105 -2.99 -9.69 2.14
CA THR A 105 -1.56 -9.95 2.39
C THR A 105 -0.73 -9.78 1.13
N ALA A 106 -1.24 -10.22 -0.03
CA ALA A 106 -0.59 -9.98 -1.32
C ALA A 106 -0.46 -8.48 -1.64
N ALA A 107 -1.52 -7.69 -1.39
CA ALA A 107 -1.49 -6.24 -1.58
C ALA A 107 -0.44 -5.57 -0.67
N VAL A 108 -0.40 -5.93 0.62
CA VAL A 108 0.62 -5.41 1.56
C VAL A 108 2.03 -5.84 1.14
N ALA A 109 2.22 -7.07 0.68
CA ALA A 109 3.52 -7.55 0.18
C ALA A 109 3.99 -6.74 -1.05
N VAL A 110 3.09 -6.45 -1.99
CA VAL A 110 3.38 -5.57 -3.13
C VAL A 110 3.68 -4.15 -2.67
N ALA A 111 3.00 -3.65 -1.62
CA ALA A 111 3.29 -2.34 -1.03
C ALA A 111 4.71 -2.29 -0.44
N ILE A 112 5.14 -3.33 0.28
CA ILE A 112 6.53 -3.47 0.79
C ILE A 112 7.52 -3.46 -0.37
N TRP A 113 7.27 -4.25 -1.40
CA TRP A 113 8.13 -4.30 -2.58
C TRP A 113 8.22 -2.95 -3.29
N LEU A 114 7.11 -2.21 -3.34
CA LEU A 114 7.06 -0.88 -3.94
C LEU A 114 7.81 0.15 -3.09
N HIS A 115 7.74 0.06 -1.75
CA HIS A 115 8.59 0.85 -0.84
C HIS A 115 10.07 0.58 -1.08
N TYR A 116 10.46 -0.70 -1.20
CA TYR A 116 11.83 -1.09 -1.51
C TYR A 116 12.29 -0.51 -2.85
N LYS A 117 11.54 -0.69 -3.93
CA LYS A 117 11.91 -0.14 -5.24
C LYS A 117 11.94 1.39 -5.26
N LYS A 118 10.96 2.04 -4.63
CA LYS A 118 10.89 3.51 -4.58
C LYS A 118 12.15 4.10 -4.00
N GLN A 119 12.75 3.43 -3.02
CA GLN A 119 14.00 3.87 -2.40
C GLN A 119 15.15 4.03 -3.40
N PHE A 120 15.25 3.13 -4.38
CA PHE A 120 16.38 3.09 -5.32
C PHE A 120 16.09 3.81 -6.65
N TYR A 121 14.82 3.94 -7.03
CA TYR A 121 14.45 4.40 -8.37
C TYR A 121 13.73 5.74 -8.41
N ASN A 122 13.09 6.21 -7.33
CA ASN A 122 12.34 7.46 -7.42
C ASN A 122 12.11 8.16 -6.08
N CYS A 123 12.62 9.39 -5.96
CA CYS A 123 12.38 10.20 -4.78
C CYS A 123 10.98 10.83 -4.73
N ILE A 124 10.10 10.73 -5.74
CA ILE A 124 8.77 11.37 -5.63
C ILE A 124 7.80 10.50 -4.81
N ALA A 125 7.00 11.14 -3.95
CA ALA A 125 5.94 10.48 -3.19
C ALA A 125 4.97 9.76 -4.16
N SER A 126 4.64 8.50 -3.86
CA SER A 126 3.81 7.68 -4.74
C SER A 126 2.36 7.79 -4.30
N THR A 127 1.59 8.61 -5.01
CA THR A 127 0.14 8.74 -4.87
C THR A 127 -0.60 7.40 -4.65
N PRO A 128 -0.35 6.32 -5.42
CA PRO A 128 -1.11 5.07 -5.23
C PRO A 128 -0.85 4.42 -3.87
N LEU A 129 0.36 4.53 -3.33
CA LEU A 129 0.72 3.95 -2.03
C LEU A 129 0.07 4.74 -0.90
N LEU A 130 0.05 6.07 -1.00
CA LEU A 130 -0.56 6.95 -0.01
C LEU A 130 -2.08 6.72 0.06
N LEU A 131 -2.73 6.62 -1.11
CA LEU A 131 -4.15 6.29 -1.21
C LEU A 131 -4.44 4.89 -0.66
N PHE A 132 -3.60 3.90 -0.98
CA PHE A 132 -3.75 2.54 -0.46
C PHE A 132 -3.73 2.50 1.07
N TRP A 133 -2.74 3.14 1.70
CA TRP A 133 -2.67 3.20 3.16
C TRP A 133 -3.87 3.95 3.75
N LEU A 134 -4.28 5.07 3.15
CA LEU A 134 -5.45 5.84 3.58
C LEU A 134 -6.73 5.00 3.55
N PHE A 135 -7.04 4.37 2.42
CA PHE A 135 -8.23 3.54 2.29
C PHE A 135 -8.16 2.30 3.18
N SER A 136 -6.98 1.69 3.36
CA SER A 136 -6.80 0.58 4.28
C SER A 136 -7.09 0.99 5.72
N ILE A 137 -6.59 2.16 6.16
CA ILE A 137 -6.89 2.72 7.49
C ILE A 137 -8.40 2.94 7.65
N LEU A 138 -9.05 3.58 6.67
CA LEU A 138 -10.49 3.86 6.73
C LEU A 138 -11.32 2.57 6.83
N LEU A 139 -11.03 1.58 5.97
CA LEU A 139 -11.71 0.29 6.01
C LEU A 139 -11.45 -0.47 7.31
N SER A 140 -10.21 -0.48 7.79
CA SER A 140 -9.86 -1.15 9.06
C SER A 140 -10.47 -0.45 10.26
N LEU A 141 -10.63 0.88 10.25
CA LEU A 141 -11.36 1.63 11.27
C LEU A 141 -12.85 1.33 11.24
N LEU A 142 -13.47 1.24 10.05
CA LEU A 142 -14.87 0.81 9.92
C LEU A 142 -15.05 -0.62 10.46
N ARG A 143 -14.08 -1.49 10.17
CA ARG A 143 -14.07 -2.87 10.68
C ARG A 143 -13.93 -2.91 12.20
N LEU A 144 -13.00 -2.13 12.75
CA LEU A 144 -12.75 -2.01 14.18
C LEU A 144 -13.98 -1.47 14.90
N ARG A 145 -14.59 -0.40 14.38
CA ARG A 145 -15.84 0.16 14.91
C ARG A 145 -16.94 -0.89 14.94
N THR A 146 -17.11 -1.64 13.85
CA THR A 146 -18.13 -2.70 13.77
C THR A 146 -17.84 -3.82 14.77
N ALA A 147 -16.57 -4.23 14.91
CA ALA A 147 -16.16 -5.24 15.88
C ALA A 147 -16.38 -4.81 17.34
N VAL A 148 -16.25 -3.50 17.64
CA VAL A 148 -16.49 -2.95 18.98
C VAL A 148 -17.98 -2.69 19.25
N SER A 149 -18.75 -2.32 18.23
CA SER A 149 -20.17 -1.93 18.38
C SER A 149 -21.11 -3.13 18.49
N VAL A 150 -20.78 -4.22 17.81
CA VAL A 150 -21.44 -5.50 18.08
C VAL A 150 -20.83 -5.99 19.40
N ASP A 151 -21.62 -5.99 20.47
CA ASP A 151 -21.23 -6.31 21.86
C ASP A 151 -20.76 -7.78 21.99
N TYR A 152 -19.61 -8.08 21.37
CA TYR A 152 -18.99 -9.39 21.16
C TYR A 152 -18.06 -9.74 22.34
N SER A 153 -18.43 -9.33 23.54
CA SER A 153 -17.56 -9.08 24.69
C SER A 153 -17.01 -10.31 25.43
N ASN A 154 -17.14 -11.54 24.91
CA ASN A 154 -16.57 -12.72 25.58
C ASN A 154 -15.78 -13.71 24.69
N ASP A 155 -16.02 -13.80 23.37
CA ASP A 155 -15.38 -14.84 22.53
C ASP A 155 -14.39 -14.28 21.48
N PHE A 156 -14.41 -12.97 21.17
CA PHE A 156 -13.69 -12.40 20.03
C PHE A 156 -12.62 -11.35 20.40
N ASP A 157 -12.21 -11.29 21.67
CA ASP A 157 -11.09 -10.46 22.14
C ASP A 157 -9.78 -10.72 21.37
N ILE A 158 -9.64 -11.88 20.73
CA ILE A 158 -8.45 -12.21 19.95
C ILE A 158 -8.40 -11.50 18.58
N LEU A 159 -9.53 -11.01 18.04
CA LEU A 159 -9.58 -10.33 16.72
C LEU A 159 -9.41 -8.81 16.80
N VAL A 160 -9.77 -8.17 17.91
CA VAL A 160 -9.70 -6.71 18.06
C VAL A 160 -8.24 -6.18 18.08
N PRO A 161 -7.31 -6.78 18.87
CA PRO A 161 -5.92 -6.34 18.92
C PRO A 161 -5.18 -6.33 17.57
N PRO A 162 -5.24 -7.38 16.73
CA PRO A 162 -4.53 -7.37 15.44
C PRO A 162 -5.09 -6.31 14.47
N ILE A 163 -6.40 -6.07 14.48
CA ILE A 163 -7.01 -5.01 13.66
C ILE A 163 -6.52 -3.63 14.14
N ALA A 164 -6.54 -3.38 15.45
CA ALA A 164 -6.07 -2.13 16.03
C ALA A 164 -4.57 -1.90 15.73
N LEU A 165 -3.74 -2.94 15.87
CA LEU A 165 -2.32 -2.89 15.54
C LEU A 165 -2.09 -2.60 14.05
N PHE A 166 -2.88 -3.21 13.16
CA PHE A 166 -2.82 -2.89 11.73
C PHE A 166 -3.16 -1.42 11.46
N VAL A 167 -4.21 -0.87 12.09
CA VAL A 167 -4.57 0.55 11.94
C VAL A 167 -3.44 1.47 12.40
N VAL A 168 -2.85 1.20 13.57
CA VAL A 168 -1.76 2.03 14.12
C VAL A 168 -0.53 1.97 13.22
N THR A 169 -0.14 0.78 12.76
CA THR A 169 1.02 0.61 11.87
C THR A 169 0.78 1.25 10.51
N ALA A 170 -0.41 1.09 9.93
CA ALA A 170 -0.80 1.74 8.67
C ALA A 170 -0.83 3.27 8.79
N LEU A 171 -1.33 3.81 9.92
CA LEU A 171 -1.35 5.25 10.19
C LEU A 171 0.06 5.82 10.31
N ALA A 172 0.95 5.14 11.02
CA ALA A 172 2.34 5.54 11.12
C ALA A 172 3.05 5.48 9.74
N LEU A 173 2.76 4.46 8.90
CA LEU A 173 3.27 4.41 7.51
C LEU A 173 2.74 5.57 6.67
N HIS A 174 1.45 5.87 6.79
CA HIS A 174 0.83 6.99 6.10
C HIS A 174 1.47 8.33 6.51
N ALA A 175 1.64 8.56 7.82
CA ALA A 175 2.31 9.75 8.34
C ALA A 175 3.76 9.88 7.85
N LEU A 176 4.50 8.77 7.76
CA LEU A 176 5.86 8.73 7.20
C LEU A 176 5.89 8.93 5.67
N GLU A 177 4.81 8.60 4.96
CA GLU A 177 4.67 8.90 3.52
C GLU A 177 4.26 10.35 3.27
N CYS A 178 3.56 10.99 4.21
CA CYS A 178 3.19 12.40 4.15
C CYS A 178 4.36 13.36 4.45
N GLN A 179 5.50 12.87 4.95
CA GLN A 179 6.66 13.72 5.23
C GLN A 179 7.18 14.35 3.92
N PRO A 180 7.26 15.69 3.85
CA PRO A 180 7.78 16.37 2.67
C PRO A 180 9.23 15.96 2.46
N LYS A 181 9.56 15.49 1.27
CA LYS A 181 10.93 15.17 0.93
C LYS A 181 11.70 16.46 0.69
N PRO A 182 12.91 16.62 1.24
CA PRO A 182 13.68 17.85 1.12
C PRO A 182 13.95 18.17 -0.36
N GLN A 183 13.49 19.33 -0.82
CA GLN A 183 13.55 19.78 -2.21
C GLN A 183 14.98 19.86 -2.78
N LYS A 184 15.99 19.97 -1.91
CA LYS A 184 17.40 20.07 -2.30
C LYS A 184 17.89 18.90 -3.17
N LEU A 185 17.22 17.74 -3.11
CA LEU A 185 17.52 16.60 -4.00
C LEU A 185 17.15 16.85 -5.47
N PHE A 186 16.13 17.68 -5.75
CA PHE A 186 15.63 17.87 -7.12
C PHE A 186 16.52 18.80 -7.94
N ASN A 187 17.16 19.79 -7.29
CA ASN A 187 18.03 20.73 -7.99
C ASN A 187 19.31 20.04 -8.49
N ILE A 188 19.89 19.11 -7.70
CA ILE A 188 21.09 18.36 -8.10
C ILE A 188 20.81 17.50 -9.36
N SER A 189 19.65 16.87 -9.44
CA SER A 189 19.29 16.07 -10.62
C SER A 189 18.96 16.89 -11.87
N ALA A 190 18.64 18.18 -11.73
CA ALA A 190 18.43 19.06 -12.88
C ALA A 190 19.78 19.56 -13.40
N ASP A 191 20.64 20.04 -12.50
CA ASP A 191 21.96 20.58 -12.86
C ASP A 191 22.86 19.49 -13.50
N ASP A 192 22.87 18.25 -12.98
CA ASP A 192 23.66 17.15 -13.56
C ASP A 192 23.16 16.70 -14.95
N VAL A 193 21.87 16.92 -15.27
CA VAL A 193 21.32 16.57 -16.59
C VAL A 193 21.68 17.66 -17.60
N ASP A 194 21.63 18.94 -17.19
CA ASP A 194 22.01 20.06 -18.05
C ASP A 194 23.52 20.00 -18.40
N ASP A 195 24.40 19.65 -17.45
CA ASP A 195 25.83 19.48 -17.72
C ASP A 195 26.13 18.36 -18.74
N VAL A 196 25.35 17.27 -18.70
CA VAL A 196 25.49 16.18 -19.69
C VAL A 196 24.97 16.61 -21.06
N TYR A 197 23.82 17.31 -21.12
CA TYR A 197 23.30 17.84 -22.39
C TYR A 197 24.24 18.87 -23.02
N ASP A 198 24.81 19.78 -22.22
CA ASP A 198 25.77 20.79 -22.70
C ASP A 198 27.08 20.14 -23.19
N SER A 199 27.57 19.09 -22.52
CA SER A 199 28.76 18.37 -22.99
C SER A 199 28.55 17.60 -24.29
N VAL A 200 27.31 17.16 -24.57
CA VAL A 200 26.95 16.40 -25.78
C VAL A 200 26.64 17.36 -26.94
N PHE A 201 25.90 18.44 -26.69
CA PHE A 201 25.57 19.43 -27.72
C PHE A 201 26.75 20.34 -28.05
N GLY A 202 27.55 20.77 -27.07
CA GLY A 202 28.76 21.56 -27.32
C GLY A 202 29.81 20.84 -28.16
N LYS A 203 29.76 19.51 -28.24
CA LYS A 203 30.65 18.71 -29.08
C LYS A 203 30.17 18.54 -30.53
N LEU A 204 28.91 18.87 -30.82
CA LEU A 204 28.35 18.82 -32.17
C LEU A 204 28.54 20.14 -32.92
N GLU A 205 28.64 21.27 -32.20
CA GLU A 205 28.83 22.59 -32.82
C GLU A 205 30.26 22.80 -33.36
N ASP A 206 31.26 22.10 -32.82
CA ASP A 206 32.67 22.26 -33.21
C ASP A 206 33.08 21.48 -34.49
N SER A 207 32.14 20.76 -35.13
CA SER A 207 32.47 19.85 -36.25
C SER A 207 32.04 20.33 -37.64
N ASP A 208 31.38 21.49 -37.77
CA ASP A 208 30.84 21.97 -39.05
C ASP A 208 31.62 23.13 -39.72
N ASP A 209 32.71 23.62 -39.12
CA ASP A 209 33.42 24.81 -39.63
C ASP A 209 34.57 24.56 -40.63
N ASP A 210 34.82 23.32 -41.07
CA ASP A 210 36.01 22.97 -41.86
C ASP A 210 35.75 22.67 -43.36
N TYR A 211 34.68 23.23 -43.96
CA TYR A 211 34.37 23.02 -45.38
C TYR A 211 34.02 24.32 -46.13
N CYS A 212 35.01 25.21 -46.34
CA CYS A 212 35.03 26.16 -47.45
C CYS A 212 36.47 26.62 -47.75
N THR A 213 37.18 25.85 -48.59
CA THR A 213 38.36 26.30 -49.36
C THR A 213 38.11 26.07 -50.84
#